data_AF-A0A973FUI3-F1
#
_entry.id   AF-A0A973FUI3-F1
#
_cell.length_a   1.000
_cell.length_b   1.000
_cell.length_c   1.000
_cell.angle_alpha   90.00
_cell.angle_beta   90.00
_cell.angle_gamma   90.00
#
_symmetry.space_group_name_H-M   'P 1'
#
loop_
_entity.id
_entity.type
_entity.pdbx_description
1 polymer ?
#
loop_
_entity_poly.entity_id
_entity_poly.type
_entity_poly.pdbx_seq_one_letter_code
_entity_poly.pdbx_strand_id
1 'polypeptide(L)' 'MQNPYVPYPVIVDKIITEVDTKDIKTFRFKFVNPEDEVKYSYIPGQFGELSIFGKGESPIGIASSPT' A
#
# COMPACT_ATOMS: atom_id res chain seq x y z
N MET A 1 9.87 18.82 1.74
CA MET A 1 10.15 17.42 2.09
C MET A 1 8.96 16.93 2.91
N GLN A 2 8.22 15.95 2.42
CA GLN A 2 7.02 15.44 3.09
C GLN A 2 7.44 14.55 4.26
N ASN A 3 6.74 14.64 5.40
CA ASN A 3 7.10 13.89 6.59
C ASN A 3 6.80 12.39 6.37
N PRO A 4 7.81 11.50 6.34
CA PRO A 4 7.60 10.07 6.07
C PRO A 4 6.86 9.36 7.22
N TYR A 5 6.77 9.95 8.41
CA TYR A 5 6.04 9.40 9.56
C TYR A 5 4.56 9.74 9.56
N VAL A 6 4.09 10.57 8.61
CA VAL A 6 2.66 10.83 8.43
C VAL A 6 2.17 9.87 7.35
N PRO A 7 1.36 8.85 7.70
CA PRO A 7 0.92 7.86 6.73
C PRO A 7 -0.09 8.44 5.75
N TYR A 8 -0.09 7.92 4.53
CA TYR A 8 -1.16 8.19 3.56
C TYR A 8 -2.36 7.31 3.88
N PRO A 9 -3.55 7.89 4.14
CA PRO A 9 -4.75 7.09 4.35
C PRO A 9 -5.15 6.42 3.03
N VAL A 10 -5.24 5.10 3.06
CA VAL A 10 -5.68 4.26 1.95
C VAL A 10 -6.82 3.35 2.37
N ILE A 11 -7.65 2.94 1.42
CA ILE A 11 -8.68 1.92 1.59
C ILE A 11 -8.36 0.72 0.70
N VAL A 12 -8.79 -0.47 1.13
CA VAL A 12 -8.76 -1.66 0.29
C VAL A 12 -9.89 -1.56 -0.72
N ASP A 13 -9.55 -1.30 -1.97
CA ASP A 13 -10.49 -1.26 -3.10
C ASP A 13 -10.83 -2.68 -3.57
N LYS A 14 -9.83 -3.56 -3.59
CA LYS A 14 -10.00 -4.94 -4.03
C LYS A 14 -9.07 -5.89 -3.29
N ILE A 15 -9.56 -7.10 -3.04
CA ILE A 15 -8.75 -8.23 -2.57
C ILE A 15 -8.83 -9.31 -3.65
N ILE A 16 -7.68 -9.76 -4.13
CA ILE A 16 -7.55 -10.80 -5.14
C ILE A 16 -6.87 -11.99 -4.49
N THR A 17 -7.43 -13.19 -4.66
CA THR A 17 -6.75 -14.43 -4.27
C THR A 17 -6.03 -14.95 -5.50
N GLU A 18 -4.70 -15.00 -5.45
CA GLU A 18 -3.86 -15.27 -6.62
C GLU A 18 -3.73 -16.76 -6.93
N VAL A 19 -3.97 -17.62 -5.94
CA VAL A 19 -3.77 -19.07 -6.02
C VAL A 19 -4.91 -19.84 -5.37
N ASP A 20 -5.19 -21.04 -5.87
CA ASP A 20 -6.28 -21.90 -5.38
C ASP A 20 -6.13 -22.31 -3.90
N THR A 21 -4.89 -22.36 -3.40
CA THR A 21 -4.55 -22.64 -1.99
C THR A 21 -4.95 -21.50 -1.03
N LYS A 22 -5.29 -20.32 -1.57
CA LYS A 22 -5.79 -19.12 -0.86
C LYS A 22 -4.82 -18.45 0.12
N ASP A 23 -3.57 -18.87 0.16
CA ASP A 23 -2.48 -18.35 1.00
C ASP A 23 -1.81 -17.11 0.40
N ILE A 24 -1.89 -16.89 -0.91
CA ILE A 24 -1.40 -15.67 -1.58
C ILE A 24 -2.58 -14.75 -1.93
N LYS A 25 -2.49 -13.49 -1.48
CA LYS A 25 -3.47 -12.44 -1.78
C LYS A 25 -2.80 -11.15 -2.21
N THR A 26 -3.37 -10.51 -3.23
CA THR A 26 -3.05 -9.14 -3.61
C THR A 26 -4.12 -8.21 -3.08
N PHE A 27 -3.68 -7.16 -2.38
CA PHE A 27 -4.53 -6.07 -1.91
C PHE A 27 -4.31 -4.86 -2.82
N ARG A 28 -5.37 -4.42 -3.50
CA ARG A 28 -5.37 -3.15 -4.22
C ARG A 28 -5.81 -2.06 -3.28
N PHE A 29 -4.92 -1.09 -3.09
CA PHE A 29 -5.19 0.08 -2.28
C PHE A 29 -5.57 1.26 -3.17
N LYS A 30 -6.46 2.11 -2.65
CA LYS A 30 -6.78 3.41 -3.23
C LYS A 30 -6.55 4.49 -2.18
N PHE A 31 -5.93 5.60 -2.57
CA PHE A 31 -5.78 6.76 -1.70
C PHE A 31 -7.15 7.35 -1.38
N VAL A 32 -7.37 7.68 -0.10
CA VAL A 32 -8.58 8.38 0.34
C VAL A 32 -8.62 9.78 -0.26
N ASN A 33 -7.46 10.46 -0.30
CA ASN A 33 -7.33 11.80 -0.86
C ASN A 33 -6.66 11.71 -2.24
N PRO A 34 -7.29 12.24 -3.31
CA PRO A 34 -6.69 12.26 -4.64
C PRO A 34 -5.35 13.02 -4.71
N GLU A 35 -5.16 14.02 -3.84
CA GLU A 35 -3.90 14.76 -3.78
C GLU A 35 -2.72 13.92 -3.30
N ASP A 36 -2.98 12.93 -2.44
CA ASP A 36 -1.96 12.04 -1.92
C ASP A 36 -1.48 11.09 -3.01
N GLU A 37 -2.38 10.63 -3.88
CA GLU A 37 -2.06 9.82 -5.06
C GLU A 37 -1.11 10.55 -6.02
N VAL A 38 -1.34 11.84 -6.26
CA VAL A 38 -0.47 12.67 -7.12
C VAL A 38 0.91 12.88 -6.49
N LYS A 39 0.98 12.96 -5.16
CA LYS A 39 2.24 13.15 -4.42
C LYS A 39 3.00 11.84 -4.22
N TYR A 40 2.31 10.70 -4.28
CA TYR A 40 2.90 9.41 -4.01
C TYR A 40 3.88 9.01 -5.10
N SER A 41 5.13 8.78 -4.69
CA SER A 41 6.20 8.32 -5.55
C SER A 41 7.14 7.43 -4.75
N TYR A 42 7.64 6.38 -5.39
CA TYR A 42 8.55 5.41 -4.77
C TYR A 42 9.62 4.98 -5.77
N ILE A 43 10.76 4.55 -5.23
CA ILE A 43 11.88 4.00 -5.99
C ILE A 43 11.69 2.48 -6.06
N PRO A 44 11.88 1.84 -7.24
CA PRO A 44 11.88 0.39 -7.34
C PRO A 44 12.78 -0.28 -6.30
N GLY A 45 12.25 -1.30 -5.63
CA GLY A 45 12.91 -1.99 -4.51
C GLY A 45 12.50 -1.48 -3.12
N GLN A 46 11.73 -0.40 -3.02
CA GLN A 46 11.06 -0.02 -1.78
C GLN A 46 9.81 -0.86 -1.51
N PHE A 47 9.38 -0.87 -0.26
CA PHE A 47 8.15 -1.49 0.21
C PHE A 47 7.27 -0.42 0.88
N GLY A 48 5.97 -0.70 0.96
CA GLY A 48 5.05 0.11 1.76
C GLY A 48 4.93 -0.45 3.17
N GLU A 49 5.10 0.38 4.19
CA GLU A 49 4.78 0.02 5.57
C GLU A 49 3.29 0.28 5.80
N LEU A 50 2.50 -0.78 6.03
CA LEU A 50 1.08 -0.64 6.33
C LEU A 50 0.86 -0.72 7.84
N SER A 51 0.30 0.34 8.41
CA SER A 51 -0.02 0.40 9.84
C SER A 51 -1.53 0.41 10.08
N ILE A 52 -1.98 -0.40 11.03
CA ILE A 52 -3.36 -0.40 11.52
C ILE A 52 -3.34 -0.07 13.01
N PHE A 53 -4.04 1.01 13.38
CA PHE A 53 -4.09 1.47 14.76
C PHE A 53 -4.58 0.36 15.70
N GLY A 54 -3.80 0.09 16.75
CA GLY A 54 -4.09 -0.96 17.74
C GLY A 54 -3.89 -2.40 17.26
N LYS A 55 -3.36 -2.62 16.05
CA LYS A 55 -3.02 -3.96 15.52
C LYS A 55 -1.53 -4.14 15.23
N GLY A 56 -0.87 -3.08 14.77
CA GLY A 56 0.55 -3.09 14.45
C GLY A 56 0.83 -2.65 13.02
N GLU A 57 2.01 -3.01 12.54
CA GLU A 57 2.52 -2.63 11.22
C GLU A 57 3.11 -3.84 10.49
N SER A 58 3.09 -3.79 9.16
CA SER A 58 3.64 -4.84 8.32
C SER A 58 4.20 -4.27 7.02
N PRO A 59 5.43 -4.66 6.62
CA PRO A 59 6.00 -4.27 5.35
C PRO A 59 5.40 -5.10 4.21
N ILE A 60 4.89 -4.44 3.18
CA ILE A 60 4.31 -5.06 1.98
C ILE A 60 5.07 -4.62 0.74
N GLY A 61 5.50 -5.59 -0.07
CA GLY A 61 6.14 -5.32 -1.36
C GLY A 61 5.20 -4.62 -2.33
N ILE A 62 5.68 -3.58 -3.01
CA ILE A 62 4.89 -2.85 -4.01
C ILE A 62 5.01 -3.59 -5.35
N ALA A 63 3.91 -4.18 -5.80
CA ALA A 63 3.86 -4.95 -7.05
C ALA A 63 3.52 -4.11 -8.29
N SER A 64 3.09 -2.85 -8.12
CA SER A 64 2.88 -1.92 -9.23
C SER A 64 4.19 -1.35 -9.75
N SER A 65 4.22 -0.97 -11.02
CA SER A 65 5.31 -0.17 -11.58
C SER A 65 5.13 1.31 -11.19
N PRO A 66 6.19 2.03 -10.79
CA PRO A 66 6.12 3.48 -10.55
C PRO A 66 6.04 4.30 -11.86
N THR A 67 6.15 3.65 -13.02
CA THR A 67 6.05 4.22 -14.38
C THR A 67 5.16 3.37 -15.28
#